data_AF-A0A8J2P5G0-F1
#
_entry.id   AF-A0A8J2P5G0-F1
#
_cell.length_a   1.000
_cell.length_b   1.000
_cell.length_c   1.000
_cell.angle_alpha   90.00
_cell.angle_beta   90.00
_cell.angle_gamma   90.00
#
_symmetry.space_group_name_H-M   'P 1'
#
loop_
_entity.id
_entity.type
_entity.pdbx_description
1 polymer ?
#
loop_
_entity_poly.entity_id
_entity_poly.type
_entity_poly.pdbx_seq_one_letter_code
_entity_poly.pdbx_strand_id
1 'polypeptide(L)'
;MAAQLNGSQVNQTPVKANTSSSEKSLFSHQFSSLSLTDHTSSMETCFAAFDVDRDGYLDNAEFGELCRALFRNEQDQPYPVDPKRLRDMFDIFDINQDGRIDAKEFELCWQKWIRKIVRPVSALVVVDVQNDFISGSLSISNCPAQHNGEEVVEPINRLLDTVEFDCVYYSLDWHPENHVSFIDNVTQRKLHESSEIRDSKDAKTYDTVTFEGPPPFRQKLWPRHCVQNSWGAKLHENLKIVEGSPFIYKGTNPEVDSYSAFWDNSKLSATALSSELMGKGVTDCYICGIATDYCVGATACHSVELGYRTILISDASRGITLEDIEDTKQKLMDGHGVVINSDEVKPMVQGRDRRPELGLKLALEIKKQIKQMETEKS
;
A
#
# COMPACT_ATOMS: atom_id res chain seq x y z
N MET A 1 -24.25 46.56 60.32
CA MET A 1 -23.32 45.41 60.29
C MET A 1 -22.75 45.37 58.88
N ALA A 2 -21.62 46.03 58.60
CA ALA A 2 -20.23 45.53 58.73
C ALA A 2 -20.00 44.27 57.89
N ALA A 3 -19.02 44.09 56.99
CA ALA A 3 -17.82 44.81 56.52
C ALA A 3 -17.47 44.20 55.12
N GLN A 4 -17.05 44.93 54.07
CA GLN A 4 -15.68 45.33 53.68
C GLN A 4 -14.61 44.20 53.63
N LEU A 5 -14.13 43.84 52.41
CA LEU A 5 -12.73 43.99 51.90
C LEU A 5 -12.25 42.93 50.88
N ASN A 6 -11.85 43.45 49.69
CA ASN A 6 -10.63 43.25 48.88
C ASN A 6 -10.02 41.89 48.44
N GLY A 7 -9.60 41.90 47.15
CA GLY A 7 -8.41 41.21 46.58
C GLY A 7 -8.75 39.98 45.73
N SER A 8 -8.21 39.75 44.51
CA SER A 8 -7.06 40.31 43.80
C SER A 8 -7.16 39.94 42.31
N GLN A 9 -6.78 40.88 41.43
CA GLN A 9 -6.47 40.60 40.02
C GLN A 9 -5.12 39.88 39.92
N VAL A 10 -5.04 38.84 39.07
CA VAL A 10 -3.77 38.39 38.47
C VAL A 10 -4.01 38.09 36.99
N ASN A 11 -3.22 38.76 36.16
CA ASN A 11 -3.09 38.63 34.71
C ASN A 11 -2.77 37.21 34.26
N GLN A 12 -3.38 36.75 33.17
CA GLN A 12 -2.69 35.94 32.16
C GLN A 12 -3.10 36.41 30.75
N THR A 13 -2.18 37.12 30.12
CA THR A 13 -2.13 37.41 28.69
C THR A 13 -2.01 36.09 27.91
N PRO A 14 -2.78 35.87 26.83
CA PRO A 14 -2.52 34.75 25.93
C PRO A 14 -1.27 35.07 25.11
N VAL A 15 -0.22 34.28 25.29
CA VAL A 15 0.95 34.27 24.40
C VAL A 15 0.48 33.76 23.04
N LYS A 16 0.26 34.67 22.09
CA LYS A 16 0.14 34.33 20.68
C LYS A 16 1.53 33.92 20.19
N ALA A 17 1.74 32.62 20.00
CA ALA A 17 2.81 32.11 19.16
C ALA A 17 2.50 32.51 17.71
N ASN A 18 2.96 33.70 17.32
CA ASN A 18 2.75 34.28 16.01
C ASN A 18 3.92 33.85 15.12
N THR A 19 3.91 32.61 14.62
CA THR A 19 4.80 32.22 13.53
C THR A 19 4.30 32.86 12.25
N SER A 20 5.16 33.66 11.62
CA SER A 20 4.83 34.53 10.50
C SER A 20 4.42 33.71 9.26
N SER A 21 3.53 34.27 8.42
CA SER A 21 3.13 33.65 7.15
C SER A 21 4.29 33.46 6.15
N SER A 22 5.39 34.19 6.34
CA SER A 22 6.62 34.10 5.53
C SER A 22 7.45 32.86 5.84
N GLU A 23 7.56 32.43 7.09
CA GLU A 23 8.34 31.24 7.46
C GLU A 23 7.65 29.96 6.97
N LYS A 24 6.32 29.89 7.08
CA LYS A 24 5.50 28.77 6.56
C LYS A 24 5.66 28.53 5.05
N SER A 25 5.93 29.59 4.28
CA SER A 25 6.18 29.52 2.83
C SER A 25 7.60 29.00 2.53
N LEU A 26 8.60 29.36 3.34
CA LEU A 26 9.98 28.89 3.17
C LEU A 26 10.12 27.37 3.38
N PHE A 27 9.40 26.78 4.34
CA PHE A 27 9.51 25.34 4.66
C PHE A 27 8.88 24.41 3.60
N SER A 28 7.77 24.83 3.00
CA SER A 28 7.18 24.14 1.82
C SER A 28 8.09 24.25 0.60
N HIS A 29 8.71 25.43 0.43
CA HIS A 29 9.75 25.62 -0.57
C HIS A 29 11.00 24.78 -0.33
N GLN A 30 11.37 24.45 0.92
CA GLN A 30 12.57 23.64 1.18
C GLN A 30 12.44 22.24 0.59
N PHE A 31 11.36 21.49 0.86
CA PHE A 31 11.23 20.14 0.28
C PHE A 31 10.92 20.14 -1.23
N SER A 32 10.21 21.16 -1.72
CA SER A 32 9.94 21.32 -3.17
C SER A 32 11.15 21.84 -3.96
N SER A 33 12.09 22.57 -3.33
CA SER A 33 13.33 23.06 -3.95
C SER A 33 14.52 22.12 -3.82
N LEU A 34 14.42 21.01 -3.06
CA LEU A 34 15.43 19.94 -3.08
C LEU A 34 15.66 19.33 -4.48
N SER A 35 14.83 19.70 -5.46
CA SER A 35 15.00 19.43 -6.88
C SER A 35 16.26 20.12 -7.45
N LEU A 36 17.22 19.28 -7.85
CA LEU A 36 18.40 19.57 -8.69
C LEU A 36 19.63 20.13 -7.94
N THR A 37 20.61 19.24 -7.72
CA THR A 37 22.05 19.46 -7.43
C THR A 37 22.51 19.45 -5.95
N ASP A 38 23.51 18.58 -5.73
CA ASP A 38 24.33 18.27 -4.54
C ASP A 38 23.71 17.53 -3.32
N HIS A 39 24.10 16.25 -3.16
CA HIS A 39 23.46 15.29 -2.25
C HIS A 39 23.73 15.57 -0.75
N THR A 40 24.97 15.91 -0.40
CA THR A 40 25.39 16.14 0.99
C THR A 40 24.88 17.49 1.50
N SER A 41 24.99 18.52 0.67
CA SER A 41 24.50 19.87 1.00
C SER A 41 23.00 19.89 1.30
N SER A 42 22.21 19.08 0.60
CA SER A 42 20.76 18.99 0.80
C SER A 42 20.36 18.37 2.16
N MET A 43 21.12 17.37 2.62
CA MET A 43 20.90 16.70 3.91
C MET A 43 21.33 17.60 5.07
N GLU A 44 22.54 18.16 5.01
CA GLU A 44 23.07 19.05 6.06
C GLU A 44 22.18 20.29 6.22
N THR A 45 21.70 20.86 5.12
CA THR A 45 20.75 21.97 5.14
C THR A 45 19.42 21.56 5.77
N CYS A 46 18.93 20.35 5.50
CA CYS A 46 17.71 19.86 6.13
C CYS A 46 17.92 19.66 7.64
N PHE A 47 19.01 19.01 8.05
CA PHE A 47 19.32 18.80 9.47
C PHE A 47 19.41 20.13 10.22
N ALA A 48 20.21 21.06 9.71
CA ALA A 48 20.39 22.39 10.32
C ALA A 48 19.12 23.26 10.30
N ALA A 49 18.12 22.95 9.46
CA ALA A 49 16.84 23.65 9.46
C ALA A 49 15.91 23.20 10.61
N PHE A 50 16.12 21.99 11.14
CA PHE A 50 15.31 21.43 12.22
C PHE A 50 16.06 21.31 13.56
N ASP A 51 17.41 21.36 13.56
CA ASP A 51 18.24 21.60 14.75
C ASP A 51 18.15 23.09 15.13
N VAL A 52 17.08 23.45 15.83
CA VAL A 52 16.67 24.83 16.11
C VAL A 52 17.60 25.45 17.16
N ASP A 53 17.97 24.69 18.18
CA ASP A 53 18.86 25.16 19.25
C ASP A 53 20.35 25.06 18.89
N ARG A 54 20.68 24.38 17.78
CA ARG A 54 22.02 24.20 17.21
C ARG A 54 22.94 23.41 18.13
N ASP A 55 22.39 22.46 18.87
CA ASP A 55 23.16 21.57 19.73
C ASP A 55 23.82 20.41 18.96
N GLY A 56 23.50 20.27 17.68
CA GLY A 56 24.07 19.26 16.78
C GLY A 56 23.29 17.94 16.78
N TYR A 57 22.11 17.91 17.37
CA TYR A 57 21.21 16.78 17.44
C TYR A 57 19.78 17.18 17.06
N LEU A 58 18.90 16.20 16.83
CA LEU A 58 17.46 16.43 16.81
C LEU A 58 16.83 15.72 18.01
N ASP A 59 16.15 16.48 18.86
CA ASP A 59 15.32 15.91 19.91
C ASP A 59 13.93 15.48 19.39
N ASN A 60 13.09 14.94 20.27
CA ASN A 60 11.76 14.47 19.89
C ASN A 60 10.83 15.61 19.41
N ALA A 61 11.00 16.84 19.91
CA ALA A 61 10.20 17.99 19.50
C ALA A 61 10.63 18.50 18.12
N GLU A 62 11.93 18.60 17.87
CA GLU A 62 12.50 19.00 16.58
C GLU A 62 12.19 17.97 15.49
N PHE A 63 12.31 16.68 15.81
CA PHE A 63 11.84 15.61 14.92
C PHE A 63 10.34 15.68 14.66
N GLY A 64 9.55 16.15 15.64
CA GLY A 64 8.14 16.48 15.49
C GLY A 64 7.88 17.55 14.44
N GLU A 65 8.64 18.64 14.46
CA GLU A 65 8.56 19.70 13.44
C GLU A 65 9.01 19.21 12.06
N LEU A 66 10.04 18.36 11.99
CA LEU A 66 10.43 17.68 10.76
C LEU A 66 9.28 16.82 10.20
N CYS A 67 8.64 16.00 11.03
CA CYS A 67 7.49 15.19 10.62
C CYS A 67 6.31 16.06 10.17
N ARG A 68 6.05 17.18 10.86
CA ARG A 68 5.00 18.14 10.50
C ARG A 68 5.26 18.82 9.14
N ALA A 69 6.52 19.07 8.80
CA ALA A 69 6.92 19.60 7.50
C ALA A 69 6.92 18.52 6.40
N LEU A 70 7.22 17.28 6.77
CA LEU A 70 7.28 16.13 5.88
C LEU A 70 5.89 15.62 5.49
N PHE A 71 4.96 15.49 6.45
CA PHE A 71 3.63 14.93 6.21
C PHE A 71 2.61 16.03 5.97
N ARG A 72 2.43 16.38 4.69
CA ARG A 72 1.48 17.43 4.27
C ARG A 72 0.66 16.94 3.09
N ASN A 73 -0.56 17.45 2.99
CA ASN A 73 -1.45 17.20 1.86
C ASN A 73 -1.12 18.10 0.67
N GLU A 74 -1.84 17.94 -0.44
CA GLU A 74 -1.59 18.72 -1.65
C GLU A 74 -1.85 20.23 -1.52
N GLN A 75 -2.67 20.66 -0.54
CA GLN A 75 -2.92 22.05 -0.18
C GLN A 75 -1.88 22.59 0.83
N ASP A 76 -0.78 21.86 1.01
CA ASP A 76 0.30 22.19 1.91
C ASP A 76 -0.19 22.31 3.37
N GLN A 77 -1.22 21.56 3.77
CA GLN A 77 -1.67 21.47 5.16
C GLN A 77 -1.03 20.24 5.83
N PRO A 78 -0.46 20.39 7.04
CA PRO A 78 0.15 19.27 7.73
C PRO A 78 -0.90 18.26 8.20
N TYR A 79 -0.61 16.97 8.02
CA TYR A 79 -1.41 15.90 8.61
C TYR A 79 -1.19 15.86 10.13
N PRO A 80 -2.24 15.60 10.93
CA PRO A 80 -2.05 15.26 12.33
C PRO A 80 -1.33 13.92 12.43
N VAL A 81 -0.28 13.87 13.23
CA VAL A 81 0.42 12.62 13.56
C VAL A 81 0.18 12.35 15.04
N ASP A 82 -0.32 11.15 15.35
CA ASP A 82 -0.49 10.71 16.72
C ASP A 82 0.87 10.74 17.47
N PRO A 83 0.93 11.30 18.70
CA PRO A 83 2.19 11.44 19.43
C PRO A 83 2.92 10.12 19.69
N LYS A 84 2.20 9.01 19.84
CA LYS A 84 2.82 7.69 20.01
C LYS A 84 3.47 7.25 18.69
N ARG A 85 2.78 7.40 17.55
CA ARG A 85 3.37 7.11 16.23
C ARG A 85 4.60 7.97 15.94
N LEU A 86 4.56 9.26 16.31
CA LEU A 86 5.71 10.16 16.17
C LEU A 86 6.91 9.66 16.97
N ARG A 87 6.68 9.26 18.23
CA ARG A 87 7.71 8.64 19.07
C ARG A 87 8.21 7.32 18.50
N ASP A 88 7.31 6.45 18.03
CA ASP A 88 7.70 5.18 17.42
C ASP A 88 8.62 5.38 16.21
N MET A 89 8.41 6.45 15.41
CA MET A 89 9.31 6.81 14.30
C MET A 89 10.63 7.40 14.78
N PHE A 90 10.61 8.27 15.80
CA PHE A 90 11.81 8.82 16.42
C PHE A 90 12.72 7.71 16.95
N ASP A 91 12.17 6.79 17.75
CA ASP A 91 12.89 5.67 18.37
C ASP A 91 13.48 4.67 17.35
N ILE A 92 13.06 4.73 16.08
CA ILE A 92 13.65 3.92 15.00
C ILE A 92 14.95 4.52 14.48
N PHE A 93 15.04 5.85 14.49
CA PHE A 93 16.21 6.58 14.01
C PHE A 93 17.16 7.00 15.14
N ASP A 94 16.72 7.01 16.39
CA ASP A 94 17.59 7.01 17.58
C ASP A 94 18.14 5.59 17.78
N ILE A 95 19.20 5.25 17.04
CA ILE A 95 19.77 3.89 16.98
C ILE A 95 20.49 3.56 18.28
N ASN A 96 21.21 4.55 18.83
CA ASN A 96 22.00 4.36 20.04
C ASN A 96 21.16 4.48 21.34
N GLN A 97 19.89 4.91 21.23
CA GLN A 97 18.92 5.08 22.31
C GLN A 97 19.34 6.11 23.36
N ASP A 98 20.03 7.17 22.94
CA ASP A 98 20.44 8.28 23.81
C ASP A 98 19.36 9.37 23.94
N GLY A 99 18.24 9.22 23.23
CA GLY A 99 17.11 10.14 23.23
C GLY A 99 17.28 11.31 22.26
N ARG A 100 18.25 11.24 21.35
CA ARG A 100 18.58 12.25 20.34
C ARG A 100 18.96 11.58 19.02
N ILE A 101 18.75 12.27 17.90
CA ILE A 101 19.21 11.82 16.58
C ILE A 101 20.44 12.64 16.20
N ASP A 102 21.60 12.00 16.11
CA ASP A 102 22.84 12.67 15.68
C ASP A 102 22.93 12.78 14.14
N ALA A 103 23.97 13.42 13.61
CA ALA A 103 24.13 13.60 12.16
C ALA A 103 24.25 12.27 11.37
N LYS A 104 24.83 11.21 11.94
CA LYS A 104 24.90 9.87 11.33
C LYS A 104 23.54 9.18 11.43
N GLU A 105 22.91 9.36 12.59
CA GLU A 105 21.51 9.06 12.89
C GLU A 105 20.61 9.48 11.73
N PHE A 106 20.73 10.78 11.48
CA PHE A 106 19.98 11.51 10.48
C PHE A 106 20.35 11.15 9.05
N GLU A 107 21.61 10.80 8.75
CA GLU A 107 21.98 10.34 7.41
C GLU A 107 21.17 9.09 7.02
N LEU A 108 20.98 8.15 7.94
CA LEU A 108 20.14 6.97 7.70
C LEU A 108 18.68 7.38 7.48
N CYS A 109 18.14 8.21 8.37
CA CYS A 109 16.80 8.79 8.27
C CYS A 109 16.59 9.47 6.89
N TRP A 110 17.54 10.29 6.47
CA TRP A 110 17.49 10.99 5.20
C TRP A 110 17.48 10.03 4.00
N GLN A 111 18.48 9.16 3.91
CA GLN A 111 18.68 8.31 2.74
C GLN A 111 17.62 7.23 2.60
N LYS A 112 17.16 6.65 3.72
CA LYS A 112 16.24 5.50 3.69
C LYS A 112 14.78 5.91 3.83
N TRP A 113 14.48 7.02 4.50
CA TRP A 113 13.12 7.39 4.88
C TRP A 113 12.64 8.67 4.19
N ILE A 114 13.24 9.83 4.51
CA ILE A 114 12.78 11.14 4.01
C ILE A 114 12.78 11.17 2.49
N ARG A 115 13.89 10.76 1.85
CA ARG A 115 14.03 10.79 0.38
C ARG A 115 12.97 9.97 -0.34
N LYS A 116 12.65 8.78 0.16
CA LYS A 116 11.63 7.92 -0.43
C LYS A 116 10.24 8.53 -0.26
N ILE A 117 9.98 9.21 0.86
CA ILE A 117 8.70 9.90 1.09
C ILE A 117 8.50 11.06 0.13
N VAL A 118 9.54 11.89 -0.09
CA VAL A 118 9.44 13.07 -0.96
C VAL A 118 9.60 12.76 -2.45
N ARG A 119 10.21 11.62 -2.79
CA ARG A 119 10.41 11.14 -4.17
C ARG A 119 10.07 9.66 -4.25
N PRO A 120 8.78 9.31 -4.22
CA PRO A 120 8.37 7.94 -4.47
C PRO A 120 8.83 7.48 -5.84
N VAL A 121 9.18 6.20 -5.95
CA VAL A 121 9.16 5.48 -7.22
C VAL A 121 7.86 4.69 -7.23
N SER A 122 6.94 5.09 -8.09
CA SER A 122 5.54 4.69 -8.11
C SER A 122 5.25 3.60 -9.13
N ALA A 123 4.56 2.54 -8.71
CA ALA A 123 4.05 1.51 -9.59
C ALA A 123 2.52 1.43 -9.51
N LEU A 124 1.85 1.51 -10.66
CA LEU A 124 0.44 1.14 -10.77
C LEU A 124 0.35 -0.37 -11.09
N VAL A 125 -0.38 -1.11 -10.26
CA VAL A 125 -0.67 -2.54 -10.46
C VAL A 125 -2.16 -2.69 -10.71
N VAL A 126 -2.51 -2.95 -11.97
CA VAL A 126 -3.88 -3.18 -12.43
C VAL A 126 -4.19 -4.67 -12.36
N VAL A 127 -5.10 -5.05 -11.47
CA VAL A 127 -5.37 -6.46 -11.15
C VAL A 127 -6.58 -6.96 -11.93
N ASP A 128 -6.36 -7.96 -12.78
CA ASP A 128 -7.37 -8.84 -13.37
C ASP A 128 -8.58 -8.13 -14.01
N VAL A 129 -8.35 -7.04 -14.74
CA VAL A 129 -9.40 -6.37 -15.52
C VAL A 129 -9.63 -7.16 -16.82
N GLN A 130 -10.10 -8.39 -16.68
CA GLN A 130 -10.29 -9.39 -17.74
C GLN A 130 -11.78 -9.59 -18.07
N ASN A 131 -12.04 -10.11 -19.26
CA ASN A 131 -13.40 -10.32 -19.77
C ASN A 131 -14.25 -11.21 -18.86
N ASP A 132 -13.72 -12.31 -18.33
CA ASP A 132 -14.50 -13.21 -17.48
C ASP A 132 -14.97 -12.55 -16.18
N PHE A 133 -14.26 -11.54 -15.67
CA PHE A 133 -14.64 -10.80 -14.47
C PHE A 133 -15.55 -9.60 -14.74
N ILE A 134 -15.78 -9.24 -16.01
CA ILE A 134 -16.62 -8.10 -16.40
C ILE A 134 -17.90 -8.56 -17.08
N SER A 135 -17.80 -9.38 -18.11
CA SER A 135 -18.93 -9.80 -18.96
C SER A 135 -18.98 -11.30 -19.25
N GLY A 136 -17.99 -12.07 -18.77
CA GLY A 136 -17.93 -13.52 -18.96
C GLY A 136 -18.36 -14.34 -17.75
N SER A 137 -17.71 -15.49 -17.55
CA SER A 137 -18.24 -16.58 -16.71
C SER A 137 -18.24 -16.32 -15.20
N LEU A 138 -17.41 -15.38 -14.74
CA LEU A 138 -17.28 -14.99 -13.33
C LEU A 138 -17.45 -13.48 -13.18
N SER A 139 -18.36 -12.90 -13.96
CA SER A 139 -18.55 -11.46 -14.00
C SER A 139 -18.93 -10.91 -12.62
N ILE A 140 -18.32 -9.79 -12.21
CA ILE A 140 -18.87 -8.96 -11.14
C ILE A 140 -20.05 -8.19 -11.71
N SER A 141 -21.19 -8.85 -11.73
CA SER A 141 -22.49 -8.28 -12.05
C SER A 141 -23.53 -8.89 -11.12
N ASN A 142 -24.52 -8.10 -10.70
CA ASN A 142 -25.57 -8.56 -9.77
C ASN A 142 -25.02 -9.16 -8.46
N CYS A 143 -23.84 -8.74 -8.01
CA CYS A 143 -23.26 -9.18 -6.74
C CYS A 143 -23.94 -8.45 -5.56
N PRO A 144 -23.82 -8.96 -4.32
CA PRO A 144 -24.38 -8.31 -3.13
C PRO A 144 -23.96 -6.85 -2.93
N ALA A 145 -22.72 -6.51 -3.33
CA ALA A 145 -22.23 -5.13 -3.28
C ALA A 145 -22.84 -4.20 -4.33
N GLN A 146 -23.64 -4.72 -5.26
CA GLN A 146 -24.22 -3.99 -6.41
C GLN A 146 -23.17 -3.30 -7.28
N HIS A 147 -21.94 -3.81 -7.23
CA HIS A 147 -20.84 -3.38 -8.07
C HIS A 147 -20.95 -3.99 -9.47
N ASN A 148 -20.39 -3.28 -10.45
CA ASN A 148 -20.21 -3.78 -11.81
C ASN A 148 -18.72 -3.72 -12.18
N GLY A 149 -18.16 -4.85 -12.64
CA GLY A 149 -16.76 -4.97 -13.01
C GLY A 149 -16.30 -3.95 -14.07
N GLU A 150 -17.15 -3.56 -15.01
CA GLU A 150 -16.79 -2.57 -16.06
C GLU A 150 -16.49 -1.18 -15.48
N GLU A 151 -17.02 -0.86 -14.30
CA GLU A 151 -16.86 0.47 -13.68
C GLU A 151 -15.42 0.78 -13.27
N VAL A 152 -14.53 -0.22 -13.20
CA VAL A 152 -13.09 0.02 -12.95
C VAL A 152 -12.38 0.64 -14.15
N VAL A 153 -12.90 0.43 -15.37
CA VAL A 153 -12.17 0.74 -16.61
C VAL A 153 -11.93 2.24 -16.76
N GLU A 154 -12.96 3.06 -16.56
CA GLU A 154 -12.84 4.51 -16.77
C GLU A 154 -11.90 5.19 -15.75
N PRO A 155 -12.02 4.95 -14.42
CA PRO A 155 -11.08 5.51 -13.45
C PRO A 155 -9.64 5.06 -13.70
N ILE A 156 -9.40 3.79 -14.06
CA ILE A 156 -8.06 3.29 -14.37
C ILE A 156 -7.50 3.98 -15.62
N ASN A 157 -8.29 4.07 -16.70
CA ASN A 157 -7.87 4.76 -17.92
C ASN A 157 -7.54 6.23 -17.66
N ARG A 158 -8.33 6.92 -16.82
CA ARG A 158 -8.09 8.30 -16.42
C ARG A 158 -6.79 8.45 -15.65
N LEU A 159 -6.49 7.52 -14.73
CA LEU A 159 -5.20 7.50 -14.03
C LEU A 159 -4.04 7.34 -15.01
N LEU A 160 -4.13 6.40 -15.96
CA LEU A 160 -3.13 6.18 -16.99
C LEU A 160 -2.90 7.42 -17.89
N ASP A 161 -3.94 8.23 -18.11
CA ASP A 161 -3.83 9.45 -18.91
C ASP A 161 -3.28 10.67 -18.13
N THR A 162 -3.50 10.70 -16.81
CA THR A 162 -3.32 11.93 -16.02
C THR A 162 -2.21 11.87 -14.98
N VAL A 163 -1.70 10.67 -14.69
CA VAL A 163 -0.66 10.39 -13.70
C VAL A 163 0.51 9.71 -14.37
N GLU A 164 1.70 10.28 -14.20
CA GLU A 164 2.95 9.72 -14.69
C GLU A 164 3.50 8.74 -13.64
N PHE A 165 3.10 7.47 -13.73
CA PHE A 165 3.69 6.41 -12.93
C PHE A 165 5.07 6.02 -13.49
N ASP A 166 6.01 5.67 -12.61
CA ASP A 166 7.33 5.19 -13.03
C ASP A 166 7.24 3.79 -13.67
N CYS A 167 6.27 2.98 -13.24
CA CYS A 167 6.00 1.66 -13.77
C CYS A 167 4.49 1.35 -13.78
N VAL A 168 4.03 0.57 -14.77
CA VAL A 168 2.66 0.06 -14.82
C VAL A 168 2.71 -1.45 -15.12
N TYR A 169 1.97 -2.23 -14.34
CA TYR A 169 1.86 -3.68 -14.45
C TYR A 169 0.40 -4.11 -14.55
N TYR A 170 0.14 -5.16 -15.31
CA TYR A 170 -1.18 -5.77 -15.42
C TYR A 170 -1.09 -7.23 -14.97
N SER A 171 -1.84 -7.62 -13.94
CA SER A 171 -1.98 -9.05 -13.63
C SER A 171 -3.09 -9.67 -14.46
N LEU A 172 -2.90 -10.94 -14.78
CA LEU A 172 -3.89 -11.76 -15.46
C LEU A 172 -4.00 -13.09 -14.73
N ASP A 173 -5.22 -13.42 -14.33
CA ASP A 173 -5.57 -14.78 -13.98
C ASP A 173 -5.49 -15.64 -15.25
N TRP A 174 -4.81 -16.79 -15.16
CA TRP A 174 -4.36 -17.53 -16.34
C TRP A 174 -4.31 -19.05 -16.12
N HIS A 175 -5.49 -19.62 -15.94
CA HIS A 175 -5.67 -20.98 -15.44
C HIS A 175 -5.62 -22.06 -16.53
N PRO A 176 -4.87 -23.16 -16.33
CA PRO A 176 -4.96 -24.33 -17.21
C PRO A 176 -6.35 -24.98 -17.12
N GLU A 177 -6.74 -25.75 -18.13
CA GLU A 177 -8.08 -26.35 -18.20
C GLU A 177 -8.40 -27.28 -17.00
N ASN A 178 -7.39 -27.90 -16.41
CA ASN A 178 -7.54 -28.81 -15.25
C ASN A 178 -7.26 -28.14 -13.89
N HIS A 179 -7.32 -26.80 -13.82
CA HIS A 179 -7.02 -26.04 -12.61
C HIS A 179 -7.89 -26.45 -11.41
N VAL A 180 -7.27 -26.51 -10.22
CA VAL A 180 -7.87 -26.97 -8.96
C VAL A 180 -9.03 -26.12 -8.47
N SER A 181 -9.08 -24.85 -8.87
CA SER A 181 -10.11 -23.92 -8.42
C SER A 181 -11.44 -24.12 -9.14
N PHE A 182 -11.50 -24.86 -10.25
CA PHE A 182 -12.75 -25.01 -11.00
C PHE A 182 -13.65 -26.10 -10.44
N ILE A 183 -14.94 -25.78 -10.28
CA ILE A 183 -15.96 -26.71 -9.78
C ILE A 183 -16.10 -27.97 -10.63
N ASP A 184 -15.94 -27.87 -11.96
CA ASP A 184 -16.01 -29.02 -12.87
C ASP A 184 -14.78 -29.95 -12.76
N ASN A 185 -13.68 -29.47 -12.15
CA ASN A 185 -12.48 -30.24 -11.86
C ASN A 185 -12.44 -30.81 -10.43
N VAL A 186 -13.45 -30.57 -9.58
CA VAL A 186 -13.44 -30.97 -8.16
C VAL A 186 -13.26 -32.48 -7.95
N THR A 187 -13.71 -33.30 -8.92
CA THR A 187 -13.60 -34.77 -8.86
C THR A 187 -12.23 -35.30 -9.28
N GLN A 188 -11.35 -34.45 -9.82
CA GLN A 188 -10.01 -34.85 -10.27
C GLN A 188 -9.01 -34.98 -9.13
N ARG A 189 -9.35 -34.48 -7.94
CA ARG A 189 -8.52 -34.51 -6.74
C ARG A 189 -9.31 -35.10 -5.58
N LYS A 190 -8.60 -35.76 -4.67
CA LYS A 190 -9.21 -36.39 -3.50
C LYS A 190 -9.45 -35.34 -2.41
N LEU A 191 -10.65 -35.34 -1.84
CA LEU A 191 -10.96 -34.53 -0.68
C LEU A 191 -10.30 -35.11 0.57
N HIS A 192 -9.73 -34.24 1.39
CA HIS A 192 -9.19 -34.60 2.69
C HIS A 192 -10.32 -34.88 3.69
N GLU A 193 -10.07 -35.73 4.69
CA GLU A 193 -11.07 -36.08 5.71
C GLU A 193 -11.51 -34.91 6.60
N SER A 194 -10.80 -33.78 6.57
CA SER A 194 -11.22 -32.56 7.26
C SER A 194 -12.14 -31.67 6.42
N SER A 195 -12.36 -32.01 5.15
CA SER A 195 -13.31 -31.27 4.30
C SER A 195 -14.73 -31.40 4.85
N GLU A 196 -15.45 -30.28 4.90
CA GLU A 196 -16.85 -30.24 5.31
C GLU A 196 -17.73 -31.01 4.31
N ILE A 197 -17.41 -30.86 3.02
CA ILE A 197 -18.01 -31.63 1.93
C ILE A 197 -17.27 -32.97 1.83
N ARG A 198 -18.02 -34.08 1.91
CA ARG A 198 -17.48 -35.44 1.98
C ARG A 198 -17.40 -36.16 0.64
N ASP A 199 -18.34 -35.89 -0.26
CA ASP A 199 -18.32 -36.36 -1.64
C ASP A 199 -18.16 -35.15 -2.57
N SER A 200 -17.16 -35.17 -3.46
CA SER A 200 -16.93 -34.11 -4.44
C SER A 200 -18.14 -33.86 -5.35
N LYS A 201 -19.03 -34.84 -5.51
CA LYS A 201 -20.27 -34.69 -6.29
C LYS A 201 -21.31 -33.80 -5.61
N ASP A 202 -21.22 -33.62 -4.30
CA ASP A 202 -22.12 -32.75 -3.54
C ASP A 202 -21.65 -31.30 -3.52
N ALA A 203 -20.41 -31.04 -3.96
CA ALA A 203 -19.84 -29.70 -4.02
C ALA A 203 -20.56 -28.83 -5.05
N LYS A 204 -20.74 -27.56 -4.72
CA LYS A 204 -21.35 -26.54 -5.57
C LYS A 204 -20.37 -25.42 -5.83
N THR A 205 -20.64 -24.65 -6.88
CA THR A 205 -19.94 -23.40 -7.15
C THR A 205 -19.97 -22.51 -5.90
N TYR A 206 -18.83 -21.90 -5.58
CA TYR A 206 -18.55 -21.06 -4.41
C TYR A 206 -18.39 -21.78 -3.08
N ASP A 207 -18.58 -23.10 -3.01
CA ASP A 207 -18.21 -23.88 -1.83
C ASP A 207 -16.70 -23.83 -1.60
N THR A 208 -16.29 -24.06 -0.35
CA THR A 208 -14.89 -24.29 -0.01
C THR A 208 -14.69 -25.75 0.37
N VAL A 209 -13.76 -26.42 -0.30
CA VAL A 209 -13.37 -27.80 -0.03
C VAL A 209 -11.95 -27.85 0.51
N THR A 210 -11.59 -28.95 1.17
CA THR A 210 -10.20 -29.24 1.55
C THR A 210 -9.71 -30.42 0.72
N PHE A 211 -8.69 -30.22 -0.12
CA PHE A 211 -8.05 -31.30 -0.88
C PHE A 211 -6.92 -31.95 -0.08
N GLU A 212 -6.61 -33.20 -0.40
CA GLU A 212 -5.39 -33.85 0.08
C GLU A 212 -4.13 -33.17 -0.47
N GLY A 213 -3.05 -33.22 0.32
CA GLY A 213 -1.73 -32.70 -0.02
C GLY A 213 -0.80 -32.77 1.19
N PRO A 214 0.52 -32.58 1.04
CA PRO A 214 1.41 -32.33 2.17
C PRO A 214 1.76 -30.82 2.26
N PRO A 215 1.05 -30.00 3.05
CA PRO A 215 -0.14 -30.31 3.88
C PRO A 215 -1.46 -30.24 3.10
N PRO A 216 -2.59 -30.70 3.68
CA PRO A 216 -3.91 -30.48 3.10
C PRO A 216 -4.18 -28.98 2.94
N PHE A 217 -4.89 -28.60 1.88
CA PHE A 217 -5.12 -27.21 1.54
C PHE A 217 -6.60 -26.93 1.24
N ARG A 218 -7.05 -25.73 1.64
CA ARG A 218 -8.41 -25.25 1.39
C ARG A 218 -8.47 -24.57 0.03
N GLN A 219 -9.50 -24.88 -0.75
CA GLN A 219 -9.75 -24.30 -2.06
C GLN A 219 -11.21 -23.85 -2.16
N LYS A 220 -11.42 -22.59 -2.56
CA LYS A 220 -12.74 -22.12 -2.96
C LYS A 220 -12.99 -22.51 -4.41
N LEU A 221 -14.17 -23.05 -4.69
CA LEU A 221 -14.52 -23.52 -6.03
C LEU A 221 -15.23 -22.42 -6.81
N TRP A 222 -14.80 -22.23 -8.06
CA TRP A 222 -15.29 -21.19 -8.97
C TRP A 222 -15.87 -21.83 -10.23
N PRO A 223 -16.75 -21.13 -10.98
CA PRO A 223 -17.00 -21.46 -12.37
C PRO A 223 -15.67 -21.49 -13.12
N ARG A 224 -15.60 -22.21 -14.24
CA ARG A 224 -14.46 -22.11 -15.15
C ARG A 224 -14.32 -20.67 -15.65
N HIS A 225 -13.16 -20.07 -15.47
CA HIS A 225 -12.88 -18.68 -15.82
C HIS A 225 -11.40 -18.51 -16.17
N CYS A 226 -11.08 -17.47 -16.92
CA CYS A 226 -9.73 -17.05 -17.24
C CYS A 226 -8.82 -18.19 -17.75
N VAL A 227 -9.42 -19.13 -18.50
CA VAL A 227 -8.71 -20.27 -19.06
C VAL A 227 -7.67 -19.79 -20.07
N GLN A 228 -6.47 -20.35 -20.03
CA GLN A 228 -5.35 -19.96 -20.89
C GLN A 228 -5.76 -19.90 -22.36
N ASN A 229 -5.44 -18.77 -23.01
CA ASN A 229 -5.73 -18.48 -24.41
C ASN A 229 -7.22 -18.35 -24.78
N SER A 230 -8.13 -18.39 -23.82
CA SER A 230 -9.55 -18.14 -24.05
C SER A 230 -9.85 -16.64 -24.26
N TRP A 231 -11.06 -16.32 -24.73
CA TRP A 231 -11.54 -14.94 -24.76
C TRP A 231 -11.70 -14.37 -23.34
N GLY A 232 -12.19 -15.18 -22.40
CA GLY A 232 -12.44 -14.78 -21.02
C GLY A 232 -11.18 -14.32 -20.28
N ALA A 233 -10.04 -14.91 -20.62
CA ALA A 233 -8.74 -14.57 -20.04
C ALA A 233 -8.06 -13.33 -20.64
N LYS A 234 -8.61 -12.71 -21.69
CA LYS A 234 -8.05 -11.46 -22.23
C LYS A 234 -8.41 -10.29 -21.32
N LEU A 235 -7.51 -9.31 -21.24
CA LEU A 235 -7.85 -7.99 -20.68
C LEU A 235 -9.03 -7.38 -21.45
N HIS A 236 -9.85 -6.62 -20.75
CA HIS A 236 -11.03 -5.97 -21.32
C HIS A 236 -10.64 -5.01 -22.44
N GLU A 237 -11.40 -5.00 -23.54
CA GLU A 237 -11.03 -4.24 -24.74
C GLU A 237 -10.97 -2.72 -24.51
N ASN A 238 -11.75 -2.21 -23.55
CA ASN A 238 -11.79 -0.79 -23.21
C ASN A 238 -10.69 -0.39 -22.21
N LEU A 239 -9.93 -1.33 -21.64
CA LEU A 239 -8.80 -1.01 -20.77
C LEU A 239 -7.61 -0.56 -21.61
N LYS A 240 -7.05 0.61 -21.27
CA LYS A 240 -5.80 1.09 -21.88
C LYS A 240 -4.62 0.26 -21.38
N ILE A 241 -3.78 -0.15 -22.32
CA ILE A 241 -2.52 -0.83 -22.04
C ILE A 241 -1.37 0.11 -22.37
N VAL A 242 -0.56 0.44 -21.37
CA VAL A 242 0.67 1.21 -21.56
C VAL A 242 1.69 0.36 -22.33
N GLU A 243 2.28 0.93 -23.37
CA GLU A 243 3.25 0.22 -24.21
C GLU A 243 4.48 -0.21 -23.38
N GLY A 244 4.87 -1.47 -23.53
CA GLY A 244 6.02 -2.04 -22.81
C GLY A 244 5.75 -2.45 -21.36
N SER A 245 4.52 -2.25 -20.85
CA SER A 245 4.15 -2.73 -19.51
C SER A 245 4.16 -4.26 -19.42
N PRO A 246 4.79 -4.85 -18.38
CA PRO A 246 4.80 -6.29 -18.20
C PRO A 246 3.42 -6.83 -17.81
N PHE A 247 3.14 -8.03 -18.30
CA PHE A 247 1.98 -8.83 -17.91
C PHE A 247 2.41 -9.90 -16.89
N ILE A 248 1.74 -9.92 -15.74
CA ILE A 248 2.00 -10.84 -14.65
C ILE A 248 0.93 -11.92 -14.63
N TYR A 249 1.25 -13.09 -15.16
CA TYR A 249 0.35 -14.24 -15.13
C TYR A 249 0.37 -14.90 -13.75
N LYS A 250 -0.81 -15.21 -13.23
CA LYS A 250 -1.01 -15.95 -11.97
C LYS A 250 -2.01 -17.09 -12.15
N GLY A 251 -2.01 -18.04 -11.21
CA GLY A 251 -2.90 -19.20 -11.26
C GLY A 251 -2.55 -20.21 -12.37
N THR A 252 -1.29 -20.19 -12.85
CA THR A 252 -0.85 -21.01 -13.99
C THR A 252 -0.54 -22.45 -13.61
N ASN A 253 -0.38 -22.75 -12.32
CA ASN A 253 -0.14 -24.10 -11.83
C ASN A 253 -1.48 -24.80 -11.59
N PRO A 254 -1.75 -25.98 -12.21
CA PRO A 254 -3.03 -26.65 -12.04
C PRO A 254 -3.35 -27.05 -10.60
N GLU A 255 -2.33 -27.22 -9.74
CA GLU A 255 -2.49 -27.74 -8.38
C GLU A 255 -2.63 -26.67 -7.29
N VAL A 256 -2.40 -25.38 -7.61
CA VAL A 256 -2.47 -24.31 -6.63
C VAL A 256 -3.03 -23.03 -7.24
N ASP A 257 -4.04 -22.48 -6.57
CA ASP A 257 -4.66 -21.22 -6.93
C ASP A 257 -3.82 -20.01 -6.46
N SER A 258 -4.02 -18.85 -7.08
CA SER A 258 -3.21 -17.66 -6.84
C SER A 258 -4.05 -16.39 -6.98
N TYR A 259 -4.54 -15.86 -5.86
CA TYR A 259 -5.23 -14.57 -5.86
C TYR A 259 -4.24 -13.40 -5.96
N SER A 260 -3.14 -13.47 -5.22
CA SER A 260 -2.15 -12.39 -5.22
C SER A 260 -1.34 -12.39 -6.51
N ALA A 261 -1.06 -11.19 -7.03
CA ALA A 261 -0.12 -11.00 -8.12
C ALA A 261 1.34 -11.19 -7.70
N PHE A 262 1.64 -11.47 -6.42
CA PHE A 262 3.00 -11.71 -5.92
C PHE A 262 3.34 -13.19 -5.69
N TRP A 263 2.38 -13.97 -5.19
CA TRP A 263 2.58 -15.36 -4.74
C TRP A 263 1.31 -16.17 -4.94
N ASP A 264 1.48 -17.47 -5.15
CA ASP A 264 0.35 -18.40 -5.02
C ASP A 264 -0.21 -18.43 -3.58
N ASN A 265 -1.42 -18.97 -3.43
CA ASN A 265 -2.13 -18.99 -2.14
C ASN A 265 -1.39 -19.78 -1.05
N SER A 266 -0.44 -20.64 -1.42
CA SER A 266 0.41 -21.39 -0.49
C SER A 266 1.77 -20.74 -0.24
N LYS A 267 2.06 -19.59 -0.89
CA LYS A 267 3.36 -18.91 -0.94
C LYS A 267 4.52 -19.85 -1.35
N LEU A 268 4.23 -20.85 -2.19
CA LEU A 268 5.24 -21.81 -2.66
C LEU A 268 5.96 -21.30 -3.91
N SER A 269 5.24 -20.60 -4.78
CA SER A 269 5.77 -19.99 -5.99
C SER A 269 5.54 -18.48 -6.00
N ALA A 270 6.62 -17.73 -6.18
CA ALA A 270 6.55 -16.31 -6.50
C ALA A 270 6.15 -16.13 -7.97
N THR A 271 5.46 -15.03 -8.26
CA THR A 271 5.33 -14.49 -9.62
C THR A 271 6.54 -13.60 -9.95
N ALA A 272 6.60 -13.07 -11.16
CA ALA A 272 7.63 -12.11 -11.56
C ALA A 272 7.45 -10.71 -10.93
N LEU A 273 6.28 -10.36 -10.36
CA LEU A 273 6.00 -8.98 -9.93
C LEU A 273 6.99 -8.50 -8.86
N SER A 274 7.32 -9.35 -7.89
CA SER A 274 8.26 -8.98 -6.82
C SER A 274 9.64 -8.59 -7.37
N SER A 275 10.19 -9.39 -8.29
CA SER A 275 11.48 -9.14 -8.91
C SER A 275 11.46 -7.91 -9.83
N GLU A 276 10.37 -7.69 -10.56
CA GLU A 276 10.21 -6.50 -11.43
C GLU A 276 10.19 -5.21 -10.60
N LEU A 277 9.35 -5.14 -9.57
CA LEU A 277 9.25 -3.97 -8.69
C LEU A 277 10.58 -3.68 -7.99
N MET A 278 11.26 -4.72 -7.50
CA MET A 278 12.57 -4.59 -6.86
C MET A 278 13.63 -4.08 -7.85
N GLY A 279 13.68 -4.63 -9.07
CA GLY A 279 14.61 -4.23 -10.11
C GLY A 279 14.43 -2.77 -10.56
N LYS A 280 13.21 -2.25 -10.45
CA LYS A 280 12.87 -0.84 -10.73
C LYS A 280 13.05 0.08 -9.53
N GLY A 281 13.36 -0.46 -8.34
CA GLY A 281 13.51 0.33 -7.11
C GLY A 281 12.20 0.96 -6.63
N VAL A 282 11.06 0.32 -6.92
CA VAL A 282 9.74 0.81 -6.53
C VAL A 282 9.65 0.94 -5.01
N THR A 283 9.08 2.06 -4.56
CA THR A 283 8.81 2.33 -3.15
C THR A 283 7.33 2.28 -2.84
N ASP A 284 6.47 2.56 -3.83
CA ASP A 284 5.03 2.76 -3.66
C ASP A 284 4.25 1.94 -4.68
N CYS A 285 3.34 1.10 -4.19
CA CYS A 285 2.44 0.28 -4.99
C CYS A 285 1.02 0.85 -4.91
N TYR A 286 0.51 1.33 -6.03
CA TYR A 286 -0.88 1.75 -6.22
C TYR A 286 -1.64 0.60 -6.86
N ILE A 287 -2.65 0.07 -6.18
CA ILE A 287 -3.30 -1.18 -6.55
C ILE A 287 -4.77 -0.92 -6.81
N CYS A 288 -5.28 -1.44 -7.93
CA CYS A 288 -6.66 -1.30 -8.36
C CYS A 288 -7.10 -2.51 -9.20
N GLY A 289 -8.38 -2.58 -9.58
CA GLY A 289 -8.92 -3.62 -10.45
C GLY A 289 -9.94 -4.54 -9.76
N ILE A 290 -9.88 -5.84 -10.03
CA ILE A 290 -10.92 -6.81 -9.68
C ILE A 290 -10.30 -8.09 -9.06
N ALA A 291 -10.86 -8.73 -8.03
CA ALA A 291 -11.91 -8.24 -7.13
C ALA A 291 -11.30 -7.64 -5.85
N THR A 292 -11.86 -6.55 -5.33
CA THR A 292 -11.39 -5.86 -4.12
C THR A 292 -11.14 -6.82 -2.95
N ASP A 293 -12.09 -7.71 -2.69
CA ASP A 293 -12.13 -8.70 -1.61
C ASP A 293 -11.39 -10.03 -1.92
N TYR A 294 -10.80 -10.17 -3.11
CA TYR A 294 -9.98 -11.33 -3.51
C TYR A 294 -8.62 -10.88 -4.06
N CYS A 295 -8.44 -10.85 -5.39
CA CYS A 295 -7.15 -10.65 -6.02
C CYS A 295 -6.52 -9.29 -5.69
N VAL A 296 -7.31 -8.22 -5.68
CA VAL A 296 -6.83 -6.87 -5.33
C VAL A 296 -6.40 -6.83 -3.86
N GLY A 297 -7.25 -7.32 -2.96
CA GLY A 297 -6.97 -7.40 -1.52
C GLY A 297 -5.74 -8.23 -1.19
N ALA A 298 -5.64 -9.44 -1.74
CA ALA A 298 -4.50 -10.33 -1.57
C ALA A 298 -3.20 -9.71 -2.13
N THR A 299 -3.28 -9.00 -3.26
CA THR A 299 -2.14 -8.28 -3.84
C THR A 299 -1.73 -7.11 -2.95
N ALA A 300 -2.67 -6.34 -2.41
CA ALA A 300 -2.39 -5.23 -1.51
C ALA A 300 -1.80 -5.68 -0.17
N CYS A 301 -2.37 -6.71 0.45
CA CYS A 301 -1.83 -7.27 1.68
C CYS A 301 -0.42 -7.83 1.49
N HIS A 302 -0.15 -8.60 0.42
CA HIS A 302 1.21 -9.07 0.14
C HIS A 302 2.18 -7.93 -0.20
N SER A 303 1.73 -6.86 -0.86
CA SER A 303 2.54 -5.66 -1.10
C SER A 303 2.98 -5.03 0.24
N VAL A 304 2.07 -4.92 1.21
CA VAL A 304 2.40 -4.47 2.57
C VAL A 304 3.39 -5.42 3.24
N GLU A 305 3.16 -6.73 3.20
CA GLU A 305 4.06 -7.72 3.80
C GLU A 305 5.49 -7.65 3.24
N LEU A 306 5.62 -7.36 1.95
CA LEU A 306 6.90 -7.18 1.25
C LEU A 306 7.58 -5.82 1.54
N GLY A 307 6.95 -4.95 2.33
CA GLY A 307 7.55 -3.70 2.80
C GLY A 307 7.28 -2.49 1.90
N TYR A 308 6.47 -2.63 0.85
CA TYR A 308 6.09 -1.49 0.01
C TYR A 308 5.10 -0.57 0.73
N ARG A 309 5.20 0.74 0.47
CA ARG A 309 4.14 1.69 0.81
C ARG A 309 2.98 1.37 -0.13
N THR A 310 1.85 0.95 0.42
CA THR A 310 0.77 0.35 -0.39
C THR A 310 -0.48 1.19 -0.31
N ILE A 311 -1.04 1.49 -1.48
CA ILE A 311 -2.20 2.34 -1.67
C ILE A 311 -3.24 1.55 -2.47
N LEU A 312 -4.44 1.38 -1.91
CA LEU A 312 -5.59 0.80 -2.61
C LEU A 312 -6.46 1.93 -3.16
N ILE A 313 -6.71 1.92 -4.47
CA ILE A 313 -7.55 2.91 -5.15
C ILE A 313 -8.99 2.37 -5.20
N SER A 314 -9.82 2.83 -4.26
CA SER A 314 -11.13 2.22 -3.97
C SER A 314 -12.13 2.39 -5.10
N ASP A 315 -12.24 3.58 -5.70
CA ASP A 315 -13.15 3.86 -6.81
C ASP A 315 -12.72 3.23 -8.14
N ALA A 316 -11.43 2.88 -8.27
CA ALA A 316 -10.87 2.10 -9.36
C ALA A 316 -10.86 0.57 -9.07
N SER A 317 -11.56 0.13 -8.03
CA SER A 317 -11.67 -1.30 -7.66
C SER A 317 -13.11 -1.73 -7.47
N ARG A 318 -13.44 -2.98 -7.78
CA ARG A 318 -14.78 -3.56 -7.56
C ARG A 318 -14.68 -4.93 -6.91
N GLY A 319 -15.48 -5.14 -5.87
CA GLY A 319 -15.57 -6.41 -5.13
C GLY A 319 -16.96 -7.02 -5.12
N ILE A 320 -17.11 -8.13 -4.41
CA ILE A 320 -18.32 -8.97 -4.45
C ILE A 320 -19.29 -8.62 -3.31
N THR A 321 -18.83 -8.56 -2.06
CA THR A 321 -19.67 -8.25 -0.89
C THR A 321 -19.18 -7.00 -0.16
N LEU A 322 -20.09 -6.18 0.37
CA LEU A 322 -19.70 -4.97 1.10
C LEU A 322 -18.89 -5.27 2.37
N GLU A 323 -19.24 -6.35 3.05
CA GLU A 323 -18.55 -6.81 4.27
C GLU A 323 -17.10 -7.20 3.96
N ASP A 324 -16.88 -8.09 2.99
CA ASP A 324 -15.52 -8.55 2.65
C ASP A 324 -14.66 -7.42 2.06
N ILE A 325 -15.27 -6.48 1.33
CA ILE A 325 -14.60 -5.27 0.83
C ILE A 325 -14.10 -4.42 2.00
N GLU A 326 -14.94 -4.18 2.99
CA GLU A 326 -14.58 -3.32 4.11
C GLU A 326 -13.58 -4.00 5.05
N ASP A 327 -13.74 -5.30 5.29
CA ASP A 327 -12.75 -6.12 5.99
C ASP A 327 -11.38 -6.07 5.30
N THR A 328 -11.36 -6.11 3.96
CA THR A 328 -10.12 -6.03 3.18
C THR A 328 -9.46 -4.67 3.32
N LYS A 329 -10.22 -3.58 3.22
CA LYS A 329 -9.72 -2.22 3.45
C LYS A 329 -9.18 -2.07 4.88
N GLN A 330 -9.89 -2.59 5.87
CA GLN A 330 -9.45 -2.53 7.26
C GLN A 330 -8.14 -3.29 7.47
N LYS A 331 -8.03 -4.53 6.96
CA LYS A 331 -6.77 -5.31 7.00
C LYS A 331 -5.60 -4.56 6.36
N LEU A 332 -5.84 -3.90 5.23
CA LEU A 332 -4.82 -3.08 4.58
C LEU A 332 -4.38 -1.91 5.46
N MET A 333 -5.33 -1.17 6.05
CA MET A 333 -5.05 -0.04 6.93
C MET A 333 -4.36 -0.46 8.23
N ASP A 334 -4.72 -1.60 8.80
CA ASP A 334 -4.04 -2.20 9.96
C ASP A 334 -2.57 -2.52 9.64
N GLY A 335 -2.29 -2.88 8.39
CA GLY A 335 -0.94 -3.04 7.85
C GLY A 335 -0.22 -1.73 7.48
N HIS A 336 -0.79 -0.56 7.82
CA HIS A 336 -0.32 0.78 7.44
C HIS A 336 -0.39 1.10 5.95
N GLY A 337 -1.20 0.37 5.18
CA GLY A 337 -1.62 0.80 3.85
C GLY A 337 -2.63 1.95 3.93
N VAL A 338 -2.89 2.59 2.79
CA VAL A 338 -3.87 3.67 2.68
C VAL A 338 -4.90 3.32 1.63
N VAL A 339 -6.17 3.66 1.90
CA VAL A 339 -7.27 3.54 0.94
C VAL A 339 -7.66 4.95 0.52
N ILE A 340 -7.64 5.22 -0.79
CA ILE A 340 -7.97 6.53 -1.37
C ILE A 340 -8.87 6.36 -2.60
N ASN A 341 -9.36 7.47 -3.14
CA ASN A 341 -9.93 7.51 -4.48
C ASN A 341 -8.92 7.98 -5.53
N SER A 342 -9.26 7.76 -6.80
CA SER A 342 -8.39 8.03 -7.95
C SER A 342 -7.98 9.50 -8.09
N ASP A 343 -8.80 10.44 -7.60
CA ASP A 343 -8.52 11.88 -7.62
C ASP A 343 -7.39 12.30 -6.66
N GLU A 344 -7.12 11.49 -5.63
CA GLU A 344 -6.03 11.72 -4.66
C GLU A 344 -4.67 11.16 -5.13
N VAL A 345 -4.63 10.33 -6.18
CA VAL A 345 -3.42 9.61 -6.60
C VAL A 345 -2.32 10.55 -7.12
N LYS A 346 -2.69 11.49 -7.99
CA LYS A 346 -1.73 12.39 -8.66
C LYS A 346 -0.82 13.16 -7.69
N PRO A 347 -1.34 13.87 -6.68
CA PRO A 347 -0.47 14.57 -5.74
C PRO A 347 0.42 13.64 -4.93
N MET A 348 -0.01 12.40 -4.65
CA MET A 348 0.82 11.41 -3.94
C MET A 348 1.99 10.92 -4.79
N VAL A 349 1.75 10.58 -6.06
CA VAL A 349 2.82 10.21 -7.01
C VAL A 349 3.81 11.35 -7.20
N GLN A 350 3.35 12.59 -7.19
CA GLN A 350 4.21 13.78 -7.28
C GLN A 350 4.94 14.14 -5.97
N GLY A 351 4.75 13.37 -4.88
CA GLY A 351 5.33 13.66 -3.57
C GLY A 351 4.76 14.90 -2.88
N ARG A 352 3.64 15.46 -3.38
CA ARG A 352 2.96 16.63 -2.81
C ARG A 352 1.97 16.27 -1.71
N ASP A 353 1.39 15.08 -1.76
CA ASP A 353 0.60 14.49 -0.68
C ASP A 353 1.39 13.34 -0.04
N ARG A 354 1.78 13.53 1.23
CA ARG A 354 2.68 12.64 1.98
C ARG A 354 1.96 12.16 3.23
N ARG A 355 1.28 11.01 3.10
CA ARG A 355 0.49 10.39 4.18
C ARG A 355 1.37 9.82 5.30
N PRO A 356 1.13 10.17 6.59
CA PRO A 356 1.96 9.71 7.70
C PRO A 356 1.91 8.19 7.92
N GLU A 357 0.81 7.52 7.55
CA GLU A 357 0.67 6.07 7.61
C GLU A 357 1.75 5.36 6.78
N LEU A 358 1.95 5.83 5.54
CA LEU A 358 2.97 5.30 4.63
C LEU A 358 4.38 5.65 5.11
N GLY A 359 4.55 6.80 5.77
CA GLY A 359 5.79 7.16 6.45
C GLY A 359 6.13 6.19 7.57
N LEU A 360 5.18 5.93 8.47
CA LEU A 360 5.35 4.96 9.56
C LEU A 360 5.62 3.55 9.03
N LYS A 361 4.89 3.11 7.99
CA LYS A 361 5.15 1.82 7.32
C LYS A 361 6.61 1.68 6.91
N LEU A 362 7.14 2.70 6.25
CA LEU A 362 8.52 2.69 5.77
C LEU A 362 9.53 2.70 6.93
N ALA A 363 9.27 3.46 8.00
CA ALA A 363 10.12 3.46 9.20
C ALA A 363 10.18 2.06 9.84
N LEU A 364 9.03 1.40 9.99
CA LEU A 364 8.96 0.04 10.54
C LEU A 364 9.73 -0.98 9.69
N GLU A 365 9.69 -0.85 8.37
CA GLU A 365 10.47 -1.70 7.47
C GLU A 365 11.98 -1.43 7.60
N ILE A 366 12.39 -0.17 7.75
CA ILE A 366 13.79 0.18 8.02
C ILE A 366 14.25 -0.44 9.35
N LYS A 367 13.42 -0.38 10.41
CA LYS A 367 13.71 -1.02 11.70
C LYS A 367 13.99 -2.52 11.55
N LYS A 368 13.19 -3.21 10.73
CA LYS A 368 13.36 -4.63 10.44
C LYS A 368 14.68 -4.90 9.74
N GLN A 369 15.05 -4.07 8.75
CA GLN A 369 16.31 -4.18 8.01
C GLN A 369 17.52 -3.94 8.92
N ILE A 370 17.48 -2.94 9.81
CA ILE A 370 18.55 -2.69 10.80
C ILE A 370 18.80 -3.93 11.67
N LYS A 371 17.73 -4.49 12.25
CA LYS A 371 17.83 -5.69 13.10
C LYS A 371 18.40 -6.90 12.37
N GLN A 372 18.03 -7.08 11.10
CA GLN A 372 18.56 -8.18 10.29
C GLN A 372 20.07 -8.02 10.05
N MET A 373 20.53 -6.80 9.73
CA MET A 373 21.97 -6.52 9.54
C MET A 373 22.79 -6.70 10.82
N GLU A 374 22.22 -6.45 12.00
CA GLU A 374 22.88 -6.70 13.29
C GLU A 374 23.01 -8.21 13.58
N THR A 375 21.98 -8.98 13.23
CA THR A 375 21.96 -10.43 13.44
C THR A 375 22.95 -11.14 12.51
N GLU A 376 23.14 -10.67 11.28
CA GLU A 376 24.09 -11.25 10.32
C GLU A 376 25.56 -10.92 10.63
N LYS A 377 25.82 -9.91 11.46
CA LYS A 377 27.16 -9.51 11.92
C LYS A 377 27.59 -10.16 13.24
N SER A 378 26.65 -10.77 13.97
CA SER A 378 26.87 -11.47 15.24
C SER A 378 27.09 -12.96 15.01
#